data_AF-A0A6G3XN01-F1
#
_entry.id   AF-A0A6G3XN01-F1
#
_cell.length_a   1.000
_cell.length_b   1.000
_cell.length_c   1.000
_cell.angle_alpha   90.00
_cell.angle_beta   90.00
_cell.angle_gamma   90.00
#
_symmetry.space_group_name_H-M   'P 1'
#
loop_
_entity.id
_entity.type
_entity.pdbx_description
1 polymer ?
#
loop_
_entity_poly.entity_id
_entity_poly.type
_entity_poly.pdbx_seq_one_letter_code
_entity_poly.pdbx_strand_id
1 'polypeptide(L)'
;QDFTPYRDELVISTKAGYLMHPGPYGEWGSRKYLLSSLDASLKRMGLDYVDVFYSHRFDPHTPLEETMGALASAVQQGKALYVGVSSYTAE
;
A
#
# COMPACT_ATOMS: atom_id res chain seq x y z
N GLN A 1 -17.46 9.14 -15.75
CA GLN A 1 -16.55 9.19 -16.90
C GLN A 1 -15.68 7.95 -16.84
N ASP A 2 -15.45 7.27 -17.96
CA ASP A 2 -14.58 6.10 -18.01
C ASP A 2 -13.15 6.54 -18.31
N PHE A 3 -12.24 6.27 -17.39
CA PHE A 3 -10.82 6.60 -17.52
C PHE A 3 -9.96 5.38 -17.94
N THR A 4 -10.58 4.22 -18.17
CA THR A 4 -9.88 2.97 -18.51
C THR A 4 -8.94 3.11 -19.72
N PRO A 5 -9.32 3.78 -20.84
CA PRO A 5 -8.42 3.93 -21.99
C PRO A 5 -7.16 4.75 -21.72
N TYR A 6 -7.14 5.53 -20.64
CA TYR A 6 -6.03 6.43 -20.27
C TYR A 6 -5.19 5.87 -19.11
N ARG A 7 -5.34 4.59 -18.74
CA ARG A 7 -4.69 4.02 -17.55
C ARG A 7 -3.18 4.28 -17.50
N ASP A 8 -2.49 4.21 -18.64
CA ASP A 8 -1.04 4.38 -18.71
C ASP A 8 -0.60 5.86 -18.72
N GLU A 9 -1.55 6.79 -18.80
CA GLU A 9 -1.33 8.24 -18.65
C GLU A 9 -1.62 8.74 -17.22
N LEU A 10 -2.02 7.83 -16.32
CA LEU A 10 -2.40 8.14 -14.94
C LEU A 10 -1.37 7.61 -13.95
N VAL A 11 -1.14 8.38 -12.89
CA VAL A 11 -0.44 7.93 -11.69
C VAL A 11 -1.46 7.73 -10.57
N ILE A 12 -1.74 6.48 -10.25
CA ILE A 12 -2.69 6.07 -9.23
C ILE A 12 -1.90 5.61 -8.00
N SER A 13 -2.26 6.15 -6.84
CA SER A 13 -1.68 5.73 -5.57
C SER A 13 -2.74 5.24 -4.59
N THR A 14 -2.36 4.28 -3.76
CA THR A 14 -3.15 3.83 -2.61
C THR A 14 -2.25 3.59 -1.41
N LYS A 15 -2.84 3.40 -0.23
CA LYS A 15 -2.13 3.48 1.05
C LYS A 15 -2.72 2.50 2.07
N ALA A 16 -1.88 1.95 2.94
CA ALA A 16 -2.30 1.19 4.12
C ALA A 16 -1.55 1.69 5.37
N GLY A 17 -2.25 1.83 6.49
CA GLY A 17 -1.61 2.21 7.77
C GLY A 17 -2.57 2.74 8.84
N TYR A 18 -3.66 3.40 8.43
CA TYR A 18 -4.77 3.78 9.31
C TYR A 18 -5.84 2.69 9.37
N LEU A 19 -6.74 2.77 10.35
CA LEU A 19 -7.84 1.83 10.52
C LEU A 19 -8.68 1.70 9.24
N MET A 20 -8.72 0.50 8.67
CA MET A 20 -9.50 0.14 7.49
C MET A 20 -10.65 -0.84 7.83
N HIS A 21 -10.44 -1.73 8.80
CA HIS A 21 -11.45 -2.65 9.29
C HIS A 21 -11.16 -3.11 10.73
N PRO A 22 -12.14 -3.68 11.45
CA PRO A 22 -11.93 -4.19 12.81
C PRO A 22 -10.88 -5.31 12.90
N GLY A 23 -10.32 -5.49 14.09
CA GLY A 23 -9.38 -6.55 14.43
C GLY A 23 -7.91 -6.14 14.32
N PRO A 24 -6.98 -7.01 14.79
CA PRO A 24 -5.56 -6.66 14.91
C PRO A 24 -4.83 -6.49 13.57
N TYR A 25 -5.46 -6.86 12.46
CA TYR A 25 -4.87 -6.84 11.12
C TYR A 25 -5.56 -5.84 10.18
N GLY A 26 -6.28 -4.86 10.74
CA GLY A 26 -6.97 -3.82 9.96
C GLY A 26 -6.34 -2.43 10.07
N GLU A 27 -5.18 -2.32 10.73
CA GLU A 27 -4.48 -1.08 11.00
C GLU A 27 -2.96 -1.34 11.10
N TRP A 28 -2.16 -0.27 11.01
CA TRP A 28 -0.71 -0.24 11.29
C TRP A 28 0.21 -0.82 10.19
N GLY A 29 1.43 -1.23 10.54
CA GLY A 29 2.54 -1.48 9.61
C GLY A 29 2.82 -2.95 9.29
N SER A 30 2.08 -3.89 9.90
CA SER A 30 2.36 -5.32 9.72
C SER A 30 2.32 -5.76 8.25
N ARG A 31 3.19 -6.71 7.90
CA ARG A 31 3.22 -7.31 6.55
C ARG A 31 1.88 -7.91 6.18
N LYS A 32 1.19 -8.52 7.15
CA LYS A 32 -0.15 -9.08 6.96
C LYS A 32 -1.11 -8.02 6.43
N TYR A 33 -1.21 -6.89 7.13
CA TYR A 33 -2.19 -5.86 6.80
C TYR A 33 -1.82 -5.12 5.52
N LEU A 34 -0.56 -4.72 5.32
CA LEU A 34 -0.14 -4.01 4.09
C LEU A 34 -0.48 -4.80 2.83
N LEU A 35 -0.10 -6.08 2.77
CA LEU A 35 -0.32 -6.90 1.58
C LEU A 35 -1.80 -7.22 1.37
N SER A 36 -2.54 -7.55 2.43
CA SER A 36 -3.99 -7.79 2.28
C SER A 36 -4.78 -6.54 1.90
N SER A 37 -4.35 -5.37 2.39
CA SER A 37 -4.98 -4.09 2.07
C SER A 37 -4.69 -3.67 0.63
N LEU A 38 -3.47 -3.92 0.13
CA LEU A 38 -3.14 -3.72 -1.29
C LEU A 38 -4.01 -4.61 -2.19
N ASP A 39 -4.10 -5.91 -1.90
CA ASP A 39 -4.95 -6.84 -2.66
C ASP A 39 -6.41 -6.39 -2.68
N ALA A 40 -6.93 -5.96 -1.54
CA ALA A 40 -8.29 -5.44 -1.44
C ALA A 40 -8.46 -4.11 -2.21
N SER A 41 -7.44 -3.26 -2.24
CA SER A 41 -7.46 -1.99 -2.99
C SER A 41 -7.47 -2.22 -4.49
N LEU A 42 -6.58 -3.09 -4.98
CA LEU A 42 -6.53 -3.49 -6.40
C LEU A 42 -7.86 -4.06 -6.86
N LYS A 43 -8.46 -4.96 -6.06
CA LYS A 43 -9.79 -5.51 -6.34
C LYS A 43 -10.88 -4.44 -6.41
N ARG A 44 -10.89 -3.47 -5.49
CA ARG A 44 -11.89 -2.39 -5.49
C ARG A 44 -11.73 -1.45 -6.69
N MET A 45 -10.50 -1.19 -7.12
CA MET A 45 -10.22 -0.30 -8.25
C MET A 45 -10.28 -1.02 -9.60
N GLY A 46 -10.28 -2.37 -9.63
CA GLY A 46 -10.19 -3.13 -10.86
C GLY A 46 -8.84 -2.95 -11.56
N LEU A 47 -7.75 -2.85 -10.79
CA LEU A 47 -6.40 -2.64 -11.30
C LEU A 47 -5.51 -3.85 -11.01
N ASP A 48 -4.59 -4.14 -11.92
CA ASP A 48 -3.54 -5.14 -11.70
C ASP A 48 -2.44 -4.61 -10.76
N TYR A 49 -2.17 -3.30 -10.85
CA TYR A 49 -1.16 -2.62 -10.04
C TYR A 49 -1.53 -1.14 -9.80
N VAL A 50 -0.94 -0.57 -8.75
CA VAL A 50 -0.88 0.88 -8.53
C VAL A 50 0.50 1.41 -8.90
N ASP A 51 0.58 2.68 -9.28
CA ASP A 51 1.87 3.29 -9.58
C ASP A 51 2.66 3.54 -8.30
N VAL A 52 1.99 3.95 -7.21
CA VAL A 52 2.63 4.13 -5.90
C VAL A 52 1.82 3.50 -4.77
N PHE A 53 2.44 2.59 -4.01
CA PHE A 53 1.85 2.07 -2.77
C PHE A 53 2.55 2.64 -1.53
N TYR A 54 1.77 3.22 -0.62
CA TYR A 54 2.29 3.89 0.57
C TYR A 54 2.12 3.07 1.85
N SER A 55 3.17 3.07 2.69
CA SER A 55 2.96 3.00 4.14
C SER A 55 2.41 4.35 4.61
N HIS A 56 1.18 4.35 5.10
CA HIS A 56 0.38 5.57 5.28
C HIS A 56 0.75 6.35 6.56
N ARG A 57 1.37 5.70 7.53
CA ARG A 57 1.95 6.30 8.74
C ARG A 57 2.98 5.36 9.35
N PHE A 58 3.88 5.91 10.17
CA PHE A 58 4.78 5.10 10.97
C PHE A 58 4.00 4.26 12.01
N ASP A 59 4.42 3.00 12.16
CA ASP A 59 3.91 2.09 13.18
C ASP A 59 5.02 1.86 14.22
N PRO A 60 4.86 2.36 15.47
CA PRO A 60 5.89 2.20 16.50
C PRO A 60 5.98 0.78 17.07
N HIS A 61 5.07 -0.14 16.70
CA HIS A 61 4.98 -1.48 17.26
C HIS A 61 5.39 -2.58 16.28
N THR A 62 5.45 -2.29 14.98
CA THR A 62 5.98 -3.21 13.96
C THR A 62 7.41 -2.77 13.61
N PRO A 63 8.39 -3.69 13.61
CA PRO A 63 9.74 -3.37 13.11
C PRO A 63 9.68 -2.75 11.71
N LEU A 64 10.45 -1.68 11.49
CA LEU A 64 10.42 -0.96 10.22
C LEU A 64 10.76 -1.89 9.05
N GLU A 65 11.68 -2.83 9.26
CA GLU A 65 12.10 -3.85 8.29
C GLU A 65 10.95 -4.73 7.82
N GLU A 66 9.98 -5.04 8.69
CA GLU A 66 8.80 -5.80 8.29
C GLU A 66 7.92 -4.98 7.33
N THR A 67 7.69 -3.70 7.67
CA THR A 67 6.91 -2.78 6.83
C THR A 67 7.60 -2.57 5.48
N MET A 68 8.90 -2.28 5.49
CA MET A 68 9.70 -2.10 4.28
C MET A 68 9.79 -3.37 3.45
N GLY A 69 9.90 -4.55 4.08
CA GLY A 69 9.86 -5.84 3.41
C GLY A 69 8.51 -6.13 2.74
N ALA A 70 7.41 -5.65 3.32
CA ALA A 70 6.08 -5.73 2.69
C ALA A 70 5.99 -4.82 1.45
N LEU A 71 6.48 -3.58 1.53
CA LEU A 71 6.57 -2.66 0.39
C LEU A 71 7.44 -3.23 -0.73
N ALA A 72 8.62 -3.75 -0.40
CA ALA A 72 9.50 -4.40 -1.36
C ALA A 72 8.83 -5.61 -2.03
N SER A 73 8.08 -6.42 -1.26
CA SER A 73 7.30 -7.53 -1.82
C SER A 73 6.19 -7.08 -2.77
N ALA A 74 5.52 -5.96 -2.48
CA ALA A 74 4.50 -5.41 -3.38
C ALA A 74 5.08 -5.06 -4.76
N VAL A 75 6.28 -4.49 -4.79
CA VAL A 75 7.02 -4.19 -6.03
C VAL A 75 7.48 -5.47 -6.73
N GLN A 76 8.11 -6.40 -6.01
CA GLN A 76 8.60 -7.66 -6.57
C GLN A 76 7.48 -8.53 -7.15
N GLN A 77 6.27 -8.44 -6.59
CA GLN A 77 5.08 -9.13 -7.11
C GLN A 77 4.40 -8.39 -8.27
N GLY A 78 4.88 -7.21 -8.66
CA GLY A 78 4.28 -6.39 -9.72
C GLY A 78 2.96 -5.72 -9.33
N LYS A 79 2.63 -5.65 -8.03
CA LYS A 79 1.38 -5.04 -7.53
C LYS A 79 1.51 -3.53 -7.28
N ALA A 80 2.75 -3.03 -7.24
CA ALA A 80 3.07 -1.62 -7.21
C ALA A 80 4.31 -1.35 -8.08
N LEU A 81 4.34 -0.25 -8.85
CA LEU A 81 5.56 0.14 -9.58
C LEU A 81 6.60 0.79 -8.66
N TYR A 82 6.12 1.66 -7.77
CA TYR A 82 6.91 2.38 -6.78
C TYR A 82 6.27 2.26 -5.40
N VAL A 83 7.05 2.58 -4.38
CA VAL A 83 6.58 2.64 -2.99
C VAL A 83 6.94 3.98 -2.36
N GLY A 84 6.15 4.38 -1.38
CA GLY A 84 6.38 5.62 -0.63
C GLY A 84 6.06 5.47 0.85
N VAL A 85 6.46 6.47 1.61
CA VAL A 85 6.13 6.63 3.03
C VAL A 85 5.41 7.97 3.24
N SER A 86 4.46 8.01 4.16
CA SER A 86 3.71 9.21 4.51
C SER A 86 3.73 9.40 6.02
N SER A 87 3.92 10.63 6.50
CA SER A 87 3.92 10.97 7.93
C SER A 87 5.00 10.25 8.74
N TYR A 88 6.18 10.05 8.13
CA TYR A 88 7.39 9.59 8.80
C TYR A 88 8.22 10.80 9.24
N THR A 89 9.00 10.63 10.30
CA THR A 89 10.01 11.60 10.72
C THR A 89 11.20 11.61 9.76
N ALA A 90 12.10 12.57 9.92
CA ALA A 90 13.32 12.64 9.10
C ALA A 90 14.35 11.58 9.53
N GLU A 91 14.31 11.23 10.82
CA GLU A 91 15.00 10.12 11.47
C GLU A 91 14.31 8.79 11.18
#